data_AF-A0A352MGA5-F1
#
_entry.id   AF-A0A352MGA5-F1
#
_cell.length_a   1.000
_cell.length_b   1.000
_cell.length_c   1.000
_cell.angle_alpha   90.00
_cell.angle_beta   90.00
_cell.angle_gamma   90.00
#
_symmetry.space_group_name_H-M   'P 1'
#
loop_
_entity.id
_entity.type
_entity.pdbx_description
1 polymer ?
#
loop_
_entity_poly.entity_id
_entity_poly.type
_entity_poly.pdbx_seq_one_letter_code
_entity_poly.pdbx_strand_id
1 'polypeptide(L)'
;LIPLGLREIGGFGYMKTVLPDHFFDLFNSASGIDGFTIAMLAVNGIVGITAQPHMISMCATGNTERAGRIGQTFGSMVKRLVTIGWALTGLVVAALVVKNGAALPDPEMAFGYACSQLLVPGLVGLMLSAIVAANMSACSNFMVNTGALFTRNFYKKYLNPDATDRTILWMGRYSGLALSVLAVLFALSIKNVLNGFLFTETLAAFMGIIFLGGIIWKRANRYGAAAAVTVALSVYYIVNFLTAG
;
A
#
# COMPACT_ATOMS: atom_id res chain seq x y z
N LEU A 1 12.94 16.23 -8.45
CA LEU A 1 13.35 15.13 -9.36
C LEU A 1 12.94 15.40 -10.79
N ILE A 2 11.65 15.51 -11.12
CA ILE A 2 11.18 15.63 -12.52
C ILE A 2 11.82 16.80 -13.30
N PRO A 3 11.83 18.06 -12.84
CA PRO A 3 12.41 19.16 -13.64
C PRO A 3 13.92 19.03 -13.83
N LEU A 4 14.63 18.57 -12.79
CA LEU A 4 16.07 18.34 -12.83
C LEU A 4 16.43 17.19 -13.77
N GLY A 5 15.72 16.07 -13.65
CA GLY A 5 15.93 14.91 -14.53
C GLY A 5 15.57 15.19 -15.98
N LEU A 6 14.50 15.94 -16.26
CA LEU A 6 14.19 16.40 -17.62
C LEU A 6 15.28 17.30 -18.19
N ARG A 7 15.84 18.21 -17.40
CA ARG A 7 16.97 19.05 -17.83
C ARG A 7 18.21 18.21 -18.13
N GLU A 8 18.45 17.17 -17.34
CA GLU A 8 19.62 16.33 -17.48
C GLU A 8 19.54 15.36 -18.66
N ILE A 9 18.37 14.77 -18.94
CA ILE A 9 18.17 13.90 -20.10
C ILE A 9 17.99 14.67 -21.42
N GLY A 10 17.87 16.00 -21.39
CA GLY A 10 17.64 16.80 -22.61
C GLY A 10 16.16 16.89 -23.02
N GLY A 11 15.24 16.67 -22.08
CA GLY A 11 13.80 16.90 -22.23
C GLY A 11 12.99 15.66 -22.67
N PHE A 12 11.70 15.87 -22.89
CA PHE A 12 10.77 14.81 -23.29
C PHE A 12 11.07 14.22 -24.68
N GLY A 13 11.73 14.98 -25.56
CA GLY A 13 12.13 14.50 -26.87
C GLY A 13 13.14 13.35 -26.79
N TYR A 14 14.20 13.52 -25.99
CA TYR A 14 15.21 12.49 -25.78
C TYR A 14 14.65 11.22 -25.14
N MET A 15 13.72 11.39 -24.19
CA MET A 15 13.08 10.26 -23.52
C MET A 15 12.32 9.37 -24.51
N LYS A 16 11.63 9.95 -25.50
CA LYS A 16 10.93 9.19 -26.54
C LYS A 16 11.86 8.51 -27.55
N THR A 17 13.05 9.06 -27.79
CA THR A 17 14.01 8.47 -28.73
C THR A 17 14.82 7.33 -28.12
N VAL A 18 15.00 7.35 -26.80
CA VAL A 18 15.87 6.40 -26.09
C VAL A 18 15.09 5.26 -25.43
N LEU A 19 13.88 5.53 -24.96
CA LEU A 19 13.04 4.49 -24.39
C LEU A 19 12.23 3.79 -25.49
N PRO A 20 12.09 2.46 -25.44
CA PRO A 20 11.18 1.72 -26.30
C PRO A 20 9.74 2.24 -26.16
N ASP A 21 8.96 2.16 -27.26
CA ASP A 21 7.57 2.66 -27.30
C ASP A 21 6.68 2.06 -26.20
N HIS A 22 6.94 0.81 -25.81
CA HIS A 22 6.19 0.11 -24.76
C HIS A 22 6.31 0.73 -23.36
N PHE A 23 7.26 1.63 -23.11
CA PHE A 23 7.33 2.38 -21.84
C PHE A 23 6.25 3.46 -21.75
N PHE A 24 5.72 3.92 -22.89
CA PHE A 24 4.68 4.94 -22.95
C PHE A 24 3.27 4.35 -23.07
N ASP A 25 3.17 3.05 -23.32
CA ASP A 25 1.90 2.35 -23.32
C ASP A 25 1.34 2.25 -21.90
N LEU A 26 0.08 2.64 -21.74
CA LEU A 26 -0.63 2.52 -20.45
C LEU A 26 -0.78 1.07 -19.98
N PHE A 27 -0.76 0.12 -20.93
CA PHE A 27 -0.91 -1.30 -20.69
C PHE A 27 0.25 -2.02 -21.36
N ASN A 28 1.14 -2.60 -20.55
CA ASN A 28 2.31 -3.28 -21.06
C ASN A 28 2.40 -4.69 -20.47
N SER A 29 2.37 -5.69 -21.35
CA SER A 29 2.52 -7.11 -21.02
C SER A 29 3.90 -7.45 -20.44
N ALA A 30 4.93 -6.65 -20.73
CA ALA A 30 6.29 -6.81 -20.17
C ALA A 30 6.35 -6.50 -18.66
N SER A 31 5.44 -5.68 -18.14
CA SER A 31 5.35 -5.36 -16.71
C SER A 31 4.61 -6.45 -15.92
N GLY A 32 4.03 -7.46 -16.57
CA GLY A 32 3.21 -8.49 -15.94
C GLY A 32 1.85 -7.99 -15.42
N ILE A 33 1.50 -6.73 -15.68
CA ILE A 33 0.26 -6.10 -15.24
C ILE A 33 -0.58 -5.76 -16.48
N ASP A 34 -1.51 -6.66 -16.81
CA ASP A 34 -2.45 -6.45 -17.90
C ASP A 34 -3.54 -5.42 -17.54
N GLY A 35 -4.21 -4.86 -18.56
CA GLY A 35 -5.31 -3.91 -18.36
C GLY A 35 -6.44 -4.46 -17.48
N PHE A 36 -6.68 -5.78 -17.56
CA PHE A 36 -7.59 -6.48 -16.66
C PHE A 36 -7.13 -6.41 -15.20
N THR A 37 -5.84 -6.63 -14.93
CA THR A 37 -5.27 -6.56 -13.58
C THR A 37 -5.41 -5.17 -12.98
N ILE A 38 -5.19 -4.11 -13.77
CA ILE A 38 -5.38 -2.72 -13.33
C ILE A 38 -6.84 -2.43 -13.02
N ALA A 39 -7.76 -2.86 -13.90
CA ALA A 39 -9.20 -2.69 -13.67
C ALA A 39 -9.64 -3.41 -12.39
N MET A 40 -9.16 -4.64 -12.17
CA MET A 40 -9.44 -5.40 -10.96
C MET A 40 -8.80 -4.77 -9.72
N LEU A 41 -7.58 -4.24 -9.80
CA LEU A 41 -6.95 -3.49 -8.71
C LEU A 41 -7.72 -2.20 -8.38
N ALA A 42 -8.29 -1.51 -9.38
CA ALA A 42 -9.10 -0.32 -9.15
C ALA A 42 -10.42 -0.66 -8.43
N VAL A 43 -11.11 -1.74 -8.86
CA VAL A 43 -12.31 -2.24 -8.18
C VAL A 43 -11.98 -2.71 -6.77
N ASN A 44 -10.88 -3.47 -6.62
CA ASN A 44 -10.38 -3.94 -5.34
C ASN A 44 -10.09 -2.76 -4.41
N GLY A 45 -9.40 -1.71 -4.87
CA GLY A 45 -9.11 -0.53 -4.06
C GLY A 45 -10.37 0.14 -3.49
N ILE A 46 -11.48 0.17 -4.23
CA ILE A 46 -12.75 0.72 -3.72
C ILE A 46 -13.30 -0.12 -2.56
N VAL A 47 -13.17 -1.44 -2.67
CA VAL A 47 -13.76 -2.40 -1.75
C VAL A 47 -12.85 -2.70 -0.55
N GLY A 48 -11.58 -3.00 -0.81
CA GLY A 48 -10.58 -3.35 0.19
C GLY A 48 -10.22 -2.17 1.09
N ILE A 49 -9.92 -1.00 0.53
CA ILE A 49 -9.47 0.17 1.31
C ILE A 49 -10.54 0.62 2.30
N THR A 50 -11.83 0.55 1.93
CA THR A 50 -12.93 0.98 2.81
C THR A 50 -13.13 0.06 4.02
N ALA A 51 -12.78 -1.21 3.90
CA ALA A 51 -12.90 -2.19 4.98
C ALA A 51 -11.64 -2.30 5.85
N GLN A 52 -10.53 -1.65 5.46
CA GLN A 52 -9.31 -1.67 6.25
C GLN A 52 -9.52 -0.96 7.59
N PRO A 53 -9.25 -1.61 8.73
CA PRO A 53 -9.59 -1.05 10.04
C PRO A 53 -8.96 0.31 10.35
N HIS A 54 -7.73 0.54 9.86
CA HIS A 54 -7.03 1.80 10.07
C HIS A 54 -7.67 2.97 9.30
N MET A 55 -8.34 2.70 8.17
CA MET A 55 -9.10 3.73 7.44
C MET A 55 -10.37 4.11 8.19
N ILE A 56 -11.05 3.11 8.76
CA ILE A 56 -12.26 3.32 9.57
C ILE A 56 -11.94 4.14 10.83
N SER A 57 -10.86 3.79 11.54
CA SER A 57 -10.45 4.54 12.73
C SER A 57 -10.06 5.98 12.39
N MET A 58 -9.37 6.22 11.26
CA MET A 58 -8.98 7.57 10.84
C MET A 58 -10.21 8.44 10.56
N CYS A 59 -11.19 7.95 9.80
CA CYS A 59 -12.43 8.67 9.57
C CYS A 59 -13.23 8.94 10.86
N ALA A 60 -13.18 8.02 11.83
CA ALA A 60 -13.87 8.14 13.11
C ALA A 60 -13.24 9.16 14.07
N THR A 61 -11.98 9.56 13.87
CA THR A 61 -11.33 10.60 14.69
C THR A 61 -11.73 12.03 14.32
N GLY A 62 -12.47 12.22 13.22
CA GLY A 62 -12.93 13.54 12.80
C GLY A 62 -13.96 14.12 13.77
N ASN A 63 -13.86 15.42 14.05
CA ASN A 63 -14.81 16.13 14.93
C ASN A 63 -16.27 16.11 14.43
N THR A 64 -16.46 15.98 13.12
CA THR A 64 -17.78 15.88 12.47
C THR A 64 -17.71 14.89 11.32
N GLU A 65 -18.85 14.30 10.97
CA GLU A 65 -18.97 13.43 9.79
C GLU A 65 -18.51 14.15 8.51
N ARG A 66 -18.88 15.42 8.34
CA ARG A 66 -18.48 16.22 7.18
C ARG A 66 -16.98 16.42 7.11
N ALA A 67 -16.31 16.65 8.24
CA ALA A 67 -14.85 16.77 8.28
C ALA A 67 -14.17 15.46 7.84
N GLY A 68 -14.65 14.31 8.33
CA GLY A 68 -14.15 13.00 7.90
C GLY A 68 -14.35 12.75 6.40
N ARG A 69 -15.54 13.05 5.87
CA ARG A 69 -15.85 12.91 4.43
C ARG A 69 -14.98 13.79 3.54
N ILE A 70 -14.81 15.06 3.90
CA ILE A 70 -13.96 16.00 3.16
C ILE A 70 -12.50 15.55 3.22
N GLY A 71 -12.00 15.18 4.40
CA GLY A 71 -10.63 14.70 4.58
C GLY A 71 -10.31 13.49 3.70
N GLN A 72 -11.17 12.46 3.73
CA GLN A 72 -10.96 11.25 2.94
C GLN A 72 -11.07 11.51 1.44
N THR A 73 -12.04 12.32 1.00
CA THR A 73 -12.24 12.63 -0.41
C THR A 73 -11.07 13.44 -0.96
N PHE A 74 -10.69 14.51 -0.26
CA PHE A 74 -9.59 15.37 -0.68
C PHE A 74 -8.26 14.63 -0.66
N GLY A 75 -7.97 13.87 0.40
CA GLY A 75 -6.76 13.04 0.49
C GLY A 75 -6.66 12.04 -0.66
N SER A 76 -7.77 11.36 -0.98
CA SER A 76 -7.82 10.40 -2.10
C SER A 76 -7.63 11.08 -3.46
N MET A 77 -8.19 12.28 -3.67
CA MET A 77 -8.03 13.03 -4.91
C MET A 77 -6.61 13.55 -5.09
N VAL A 78 -6.02 14.13 -4.03
CA VAL A 78 -4.62 14.60 -4.06
C VAL A 78 -3.66 13.45 -4.37
N LYS A 79 -3.91 12.26 -3.80
CA LYS A 79 -3.08 11.07 -4.06
C LYS A 79 -3.03 10.70 -5.55
N ARG A 80 -4.13 10.87 -6.30
CA ARG A 80 -4.18 10.61 -7.75
C ARG A 80 -3.27 11.55 -8.56
N LEU A 81 -3.16 12.80 -8.16
CA LEU A 81 -2.23 13.75 -8.80
C LEU A 81 -0.78 13.38 -8.49
N VAL A 82 -0.51 12.97 -7.24
CA VAL A 82 0.83 12.53 -6.83
C VAL A 82 1.28 11.29 -7.61
N THR A 83 0.40 10.31 -7.83
CA THR A 83 0.75 9.08 -8.58
C THR A 83 1.24 9.36 -10.01
N ILE A 84 0.72 10.40 -10.68
CA ILE A 84 1.21 10.81 -12.01
C ILE A 84 2.69 11.26 -11.92
N GLY A 85 3.04 12.02 -10.88
CA GLY A 85 4.42 12.44 -10.64
C GLY A 85 5.37 11.28 -10.38
N TRP A 86 4.89 10.23 -9.68
CA TRP A 86 5.68 9.01 -9.46
C TRP A 86 5.92 8.25 -10.78
N ALA A 87 4.90 8.10 -11.62
CA ALA A 87 5.03 7.47 -12.94
C ALA A 87 6.03 8.23 -13.84
N LEU A 88 5.92 9.56 -13.91
CA LEU A 88 6.88 10.40 -14.64
C LEU A 88 8.30 10.28 -14.10
N THR A 89 8.46 10.20 -12.78
CA THR A 89 9.77 9.99 -12.17
C THR A 89 10.36 8.64 -12.59
N GLY A 90 9.55 7.58 -12.66
CA GLY A 90 9.98 6.27 -13.18
C GLY A 90 10.51 6.32 -14.61
N LEU A 91 9.79 7.02 -15.52
CA LEU A 91 10.24 7.20 -16.91
C LEU A 91 11.55 8.00 -17.01
N VAL A 92 11.68 9.07 -16.22
CA VAL A 92 12.91 9.86 -16.15
C VAL A 92 14.10 9.00 -15.69
N VAL A 93 13.89 8.12 -14.70
CA VAL A 93 14.93 7.20 -14.25
C VAL A 93 15.31 6.20 -15.32
N ALA A 94 14.33 5.60 -16.01
CA ALA A 94 14.60 4.66 -17.10
C ALA A 94 15.48 5.31 -18.18
N ALA A 95 15.19 6.56 -18.57
CA ALA A 95 16.01 7.30 -19.53
C ALA A 95 17.42 7.61 -19.00
N LEU A 96 17.56 7.96 -17.71
CA LEU A 96 18.87 8.21 -17.08
C LEU A 96 19.74 6.95 -17.01
N VAL A 97 19.14 5.79 -16.75
CA VAL A 97 19.83 4.50 -16.69
C VAL A 97 20.43 4.16 -18.06
N VAL A 98 19.64 4.32 -19.13
CA VAL A 98 20.13 4.11 -20.51
C VAL A 98 21.20 5.13 -20.89
N LYS A 99 20.98 6.42 -20.57
CA LYS A 99 21.95 7.48 -20.87
C LYS A 99 23.30 7.26 -20.18
N ASN A 100 23.30 6.83 -18.92
CA ASN A 100 24.52 6.65 -18.13
C ASN A 100 25.15 5.27 -18.32
N GLY A 101 24.52 4.37 -19.09
CA GLY A 101 24.96 2.97 -19.24
C GLY A 101 24.97 2.20 -17.92
N ALA A 102 24.19 2.64 -16.93
CA ALA A 102 24.11 1.98 -15.63
C ALA A 102 23.22 0.75 -15.74
N ALA A 103 23.58 -0.35 -15.07
CA ALA A 103 22.69 -1.49 -14.90
C ALA A 103 22.11 -1.42 -13.48
N LEU A 104 20.77 -1.35 -13.36
CA LEU A 104 20.08 -1.53 -12.09
C LEU A 104 19.72 -3.02 -11.95
N PRO A 105 20.37 -3.77 -11.04
CA PRO A 105 20.06 -5.19 -10.84
C PRO A 105 18.66 -5.40 -10.26
N ASP A 106 18.18 -4.41 -9.50
CA ASP A 106 16.87 -4.43 -8.86
C ASP A 106 16.07 -3.16 -9.26
N PRO A 107 14.89 -3.31 -9.89
CA PRO A 107 13.99 -2.20 -10.20
C PRO A 107 13.60 -1.35 -8.98
N GLU A 108 13.59 -1.91 -7.77
CA GLU A 108 13.22 -1.20 -6.55
C GLU A 108 14.23 -0.09 -6.18
N MET A 109 15.47 -0.19 -6.67
CA MET A 109 16.50 0.82 -6.46
C MET A 109 16.34 2.08 -7.33
N ALA A 110 15.42 2.08 -8.29
CA ALA A 110 15.24 3.16 -9.26
C ALA A 110 15.06 4.54 -8.60
N PHE A 111 14.24 4.64 -7.55
CA PHE A 111 14.00 5.91 -6.86
C PHE A 111 15.25 6.40 -6.11
N GLY A 112 15.98 5.49 -5.46
CA GLY A 112 17.24 5.81 -4.77
C GLY A 112 18.31 6.28 -5.74
N TYR A 113 18.43 5.60 -6.89
CA TYR A 113 19.33 6.01 -7.97
C TYR A 113 18.99 7.42 -8.48
N ALA A 114 17.71 7.71 -8.74
CA ALA A 114 17.25 9.04 -9.13
C ALA A 114 17.67 10.13 -8.14
N CYS A 115 17.51 9.87 -6.85
CA CYS A 115 17.87 10.81 -5.80
C CYS A 115 19.38 11.05 -5.76
N SER A 116 20.19 10.00 -5.90
CA SER A 116 21.65 10.10 -5.88
C SER A 116 22.24 10.86 -7.07
N GLN A 117 21.63 10.73 -8.25
CA GLN A 117 22.11 11.37 -9.48
C GLN A 117 21.61 12.81 -9.63
N LEU A 118 20.34 13.07 -9.28
CA LEU A 118 19.67 14.34 -9.60
C LEU A 118 19.73 15.39 -8.49
N LEU A 119 20.02 15.01 -7.24
CA LEU A 119 19.96 15.93 -6.09
C LEU A 119 21.36 16.32 -5.61
N VAL A 120 21.50 17.57 -5.18
CA VAL A 120 22.71 18.03 -4.48
C VAL A 120 22.82 17.39 -3.09
N PRO A 121 24.04 17.23 -2.50
CA PRO A 121 24.25 16.48 -1.27
C PRO A 121 23.31 16.85 -0.10
N GLY A 122 23.02 18.13 0.11
CA GLY A 122 22.07 18.57 1.15
C GLY A 122 20.63 18.12 0.90
N LEU A 123 20.18 18.11 -0.36
CA LEU A 123 18.83 17.67 -0.73
C LEU A 123 18.69 16.14 -0.70
N VAL A 124 19.78 15.40 -0.93
CA VAL A 124 19.79 13.93 -0.74
C VAL A 124 19.48 13.58 0.72
N GLY A 125 20.15 14.24 1.67
CA GLY A 125 19.90 14.03 3.11
C GLY A 125 18.46 14.40 3.51
N LEU A 126 17.93 15.50 2.96
CA LEU A 126 16.53 15.91 3.16
C LEU A 126 15.55 14.86 2.61
N MET A 127 15.82 14.32 1.42
CA MET A 127 14.99 13.28 0.82
C MET A 127 14.99 11.99 1.65
N LEU A 128 16.17 11.53 2.08
CA LEU A 128 16.30 10.35 2.96
C LEU A 128 15.50 10.54 4.25
N SER A 129 15.62 11.73 4.87
CA SER A 129 14.86 12.06 6.07
C SER A 129 13.35 12.04 5.83
N ALA A 130 12.88 12.56 4.68
CA ALA A 130 11.47 12.56 4.32
C ALA A 130 10.92 11.14 4.11
N ILE A 131 11.69 10.23 3.49
CA ILE A 131 11.30 8.83 3.31
C ILE A 131 11.16 8.12 4.66
N VAL A 132 12.14 8.29 5.56
CA VAL A 132 12.10 7.72 6.91
C VAL A 132 10.90 8.26 7.68
N ALA A 133 10.64 9.57 7.61
CA ALA A 133 9.50 10.19 8.27
C ALA A 133 8.15 9.68 7.72
N ALA A 134 8.04 9.52 6.40
CA ALA A 134 6.84 8.97 5.76
C ALA A 134 6.57 7.53 6.19
N ASN A 135 7.60 6.66 6.21
CA ASN A 135 7.47 5.28 6.68
C ASN A 135 7.12 5.22 8.16
N MET A 136 7.71 6.07 9.00
CA MET A 136 7.40 6.13 10.43
C MET A 136 5.93 6.48 10.68
N SER A 137 5.36 7.39 9.89
CA SER A 137 3.93 7.76 9.98
C SER A 137 3.01 6.57 9.69
N ALA A 138 3.32 5.77 8.67
CA ALA A 138 2.54 4.57 8.35
C ALA A 138 2.69 3.50 9.45
N CYS A 139 3.92 3.19 9.87
CA CYS A 139 4.20 2.20 10.90
C CYS A 139 3.52 2.54 12.24
N SER A 140 3.57 3.82 12.65
CA SER A 140 2.91 4.28 13.87
C SER A 140 1.40 4.06 13.83
N ASN A 141 0.75 4.37 12.70
CA ASN A 141 -0.68 4.15 12.53
C ASN A 141 -1.05 2.65 12.62
N PHE A 142 -0.29 1.79 11.93
CA PHE A 142 -0.51 0.34 12.00
C PHE A 142 -0.31 -0.22 13.41
N MET A 143 0.73 0.22 14.12
CA MET A 143 1.03 -0.22 15.49
C MET A 143 -0.10 0.14 16.46
N VAL A 144 -0.57 1.38 16.43
CA VAL A 144 -1.66 1.86 17.30
C VAL A 144 -2.97 1.12 17.00
N ASN A 145 -3.35 1.02 15.72
CA ASN A 145 -4.60 0.41 15.33
C ASN A 145 -4.63 -1.10 15.64
N THR A 146 -3.52 -1.80 15.38
CA THR A 146 -3.42 -3.24 15.64
C THR A 146 -3.43 -3.53 17.15
N GLY A 147 -2.73 -2.74 17.96
CA GLY A 147 -2.77 -2.86 19.42
C GLY A 147 -4.17 -2.59 20.00
N ALA A 148 -4.89 -1.60 19.45
CA ALA A 148 -6.27 -1.31 19.84
C ALA A 148 -7.23 -2.46 19.45
N LEU A 149 -7.08 -3.02 18.26
CA LEU A 149 -7.88 -4.17 17.81
C LEU A 149 -7.63 -5.41 18.68
N PHE A 150 -6.36 -5.72 18.97
CA PHE A 150 -6.01 -6.85 19.83
C PHE A 150 -6.59 -6.69 21.23
N THR A 151 -6.41 -5.52 21.84
CA THR A 151 -6.90 -5.29 23.20
C THR A 151 -8.42 -5.30 23.29
N ARG A 152 -9.12 -4.70 22.34
CA ARG A 152 -10.59 -4.64 22.34
C ARG A 152 -11.24 -5.97 22.00
N ASN A 153 -10.74 -6.66 20.97
CA ASN A 153 -11.38 -7.88 20.46
C ASN A 153 -10.92 -9.16 21.14
N PHE A 154 -9.68 -9.19 21.63
CA PHE A 154 -9.10 -10.38 22.25
C PHE A 154 -8.93 -10.20 23.77
N TYR A 155 -8.14 -9.22 24.20
CA TYR A 155 -7.77 -9.08 25.62
C TYR A 155 -8.99 -8.81 26.52
N LYS A 156 -9.74 -7.74 26.23
CA LYS A 156 -10.91 -7.37 27.03
C LYS A 156 -12.04 -8.39 26.91
N LYS A 157 -12.19 -9.04 25.77
CA LYS A 157 -13.30 -9.98 25.56
C LYS A 157 -13.06 -11.36 26.18
N TYR A 158 -11.82 -11.86 26.14
CA TYR A 158 -11.53 -13.26 26.49
C TYR A 158 -10.54 -13.43 27.66
N LEU A 159 -9.61 -12.49 27.88
CA LEU A 159 -8.60 -12.64 28.93
C LEU A 159 -8.98 -11.91 30.22
N ASN A 160 -9.42 -10.66 30.12
CA ASN A 160 -9.77 -9.85 31.28
C ASN A 160 -10.91 -8.85 30.97
N PRO A 161 -12.17 -9.27 31.14
CA PRO A 161 -13.36 -8.43 30.94
C PRO A 161 -13.40 -7.15 31.77
N ASP A 162 -12.91 -7.22 33.00
CA ASP A 162 -12.96 -6.13 33.98
C ASP A 162 -11.65 -5.30 34.01
N ALA A 163 -10.84 -5.41 32.95
CA ALA A 163 -9.59 -4.67 32.85
C ALA A 163 -9.84 -3.15 32.91
N THR A 164 -9.12 -2.47 33.81
CA THR A 164 -9.13 -1.00 33.90
C THR A 164 -8.55 -0.35 32.65
N ASP A 165 -8.96 0.88 32.34
CA ASP A 165 -8.50 1.61 31.16
C ASP A 165 -6.97 1.76 31.09
N ARG A 166 -6.32 1.94 32.25
CA ARG A 166 -4.86 1.98 32.34
C ARG A 166 -4.22 0.67 31.90
N THR A 167 -4.80 -0.46 32.29
CA THR A 167 -4.32 -1.80 31.92
C THR A 167 -4.51 -2.05 30.43
N ILE A 168 -5.66 -1.66 29.88
CA ILE A 168 -5.96 -1.75 28.44
C ILE A 168 -4.96 -0.93 27.63
N LEU A 169 -4.65 0.30 28.07
CA LEU A 169 -3.68 1.16 27.39
C LEU A 169 -2.28 0.54 27.33
N TRP A 170 -1.78 0.03 28.46
CA TRP A 170 -0.47 -0.64 28.50
C TRP A 170 -0.44 -1.91 27.67
N MET A 171 -1.48 -2.73 27.76
CA MET A 171 -1.58 -3.94 26.96
C MET A 171 -1.67 -3.62 25.46
N GLY A 172 -2.28 -2.49 25.09
CA GLY A 172 -2.35 -2.01 23.71
C GLY A 172 -0.95 -1.65 23.19
N ARG A 173 -0.13 -0.99 24.01
CA ARG A 173 1.26 -0.67 23.66
C ARG A 173 2.12 -1.92 23.50
N TYR A 174 2.04 -2.87 24.44
CA TYR A 174 2.82 -4.11 24.37
C TYR A 174 2.41 -4.99 23.19
N SER A 175 1.10 -5.18 22.97
CA SER A 175 0.60 -5.96 21.84
C SER A 175 0.92 -5.29 20.49
N GLY A 176 0.80 -3.96 20.39
CA GLY A 176 1.19 -3.21 19.20
C GLY A 176 2.68 -3.37 18.88
N LEU A 177 3.57 -3.27 19.88
CA LEU A 177 5.00 -3.50 19.72
C LEU A 177 5.27 -4.95 19.26
N ALA A 178 4.71 -5.93 19.96
CA ALA A 178 4.92 -7.34 19.66
C ALA A 178 4.46 -7.71 18.23
N LEU A 179 3.27 -7.24 17.82
CA LEU A 179 2.74 -7.48 16.47
C LEU A 179 3.55 -6.75 15.39
N SER A 180 4.06 -5.55 15.69
CA SER A 180 4.97 -4.83 14.79
C SER A 180 6.28 -5.58 14.59
N VAL A 181 6.86 -6.15 15.65
CA VAL A 181 8.08 -6.96 15.56
C VAL A 181 7.85 -8.21 14.72
N LEU A 182 6.73 -8.91 14.92
CA LEU A 182 6.35 -10.07 14.10
C LEU A 182 6.18 -9.68 12.62
N ALA A 183 5.57 -8.53 12.35
CA ALA A 183 5.41 -8.01 10.99
C ALA A 183 6.77 -7.71 10.32
N VAL A 184 7.74 -7.15 11.06
CA VAL A 184 9.11 -6.93 10.57
C VAL A 184 9.80 -8.25 10.27
N LEU A 185 9.71 -9.24 11.17
CA LEU A 185 10.28 -10.57 10.93
C LEU A 185 9.68 -11.24 9.69
N PHE A 186 8.36 -11.10 9.48
CA PHE A 186 7.71 -11.58 8.27
C PHE A 186 8.18 -10.81 7.03
N ALA A 187 8.32 -9.48 7.11
CA ALA A 187 8.79 -8.65 6.00
C ALA A 187 10.21 -9.04 5.53
N LEU A 188 11.10 -9.48 6.43
CA LEU A 188 12.45 -9.95 6.08
C LEU A 188 12.43 -11.23 5.21
N SER A 189 11.33 -11.96 5.17
CA SER A 189 11.18 -13.15 4.31
C SER A 189 10.74 -12.82 2.87
N ILE A 190 10.27 -11.59 2.64
CA ILE A 190 9.75 -11.14 1.33
C ILE A 190 10.92 -10.71 0.45
N LYS A 191 11.11 -11.39 -0.69
CA LYS A 191 12.17 -11.08 -1.65
C LYS A 191 11.81 -10.00 -2.68
N ASN A 192 10.52 -9.80 -2.94
CA ASN A 192 10.03 -8.85 -3.92
C ASN A 192 8.83 -8.09 -3.32
N VAL A 193 8.97 -6.78 -3.19
CA VAL A 193 7.99 -5.94 -2.48
C VAL A 193 6.66 -5.88 -3.25
N LEU A 194 6.70 -5.88 -4.58
CA LEU A 194 5.50 -5.87 -5.42
C LEU A 194 4.63 -7.11 -5.18
N ASN A 195 5.23 -8.29 -5.12
CA ASN A 195 4.50 -9.52 -4.83
C ASN A 195 3.90 -9.53 -3.42
N GLY A 196 4.64 -9.05 -2.42
CA GLY A 196 4.13 -8.91 -1.05
C GLY A 196 2.97 -7.92 -0.95
N PHE A 197 3.04 -6.82 -1.71
CA PHE A 197 1.97 -5.82 -1.81
C PHE A 197 0.71 -6.41 -2.46
N LEU A 198 0.84 -7.06 -3.62
CA LEU A 198 -0.29 -7.69 -4.31
C LEU A 198 -0.97 -8.75 -3.44
N PHE A 199 -0.19 -9.57 -2.73
CA PHE A 199 -0.72 -10.54 -1.78
C PHE A 199 -1.56 -9.88 -0.67
N THR A 200 -1.03 -8.82 -0.05
CA THR A 200 -1.73 -8.13 1.04
C THR A 200 -3.02 -7.44 0.55
N GLU A 201 -2.99 -6.82 -0.63
CA GLU A 201 -4.17 -6.19 -1.24
C GLU A 201 -5.26 -7.21 -1.61
N THR A 202 -4.88 -8.41 -2.09
CA THR A 202 -5.87 -9.45 -2.39
C THR A 202 -6.62 -9.93 -1.14
N LEU A 203 -5.92 -10.10 -0.01
CA LEU A 203 -6.54 -10.44 1.28
C LEU A 203 -7.48 -9.34 1.77
N ALA A 204 -7.09 -8.07 1.63
CA ALA A 204 -7.94 -6.94 2.00
C ALA A 204 -9.24 -6.91 1.17
N ALA A 205 -9.17 -7.28 -0.11
CA ALA A 205 -10.32 -7.34 -1.01
C ALA A 205 -11.39 -8.33 -0.54
N PHE A 206 -10.97 -9.55 -0.14
CA PHE A 206 -11.89 -10.59 0.31
C PHE A 206 -12.70 -10.10 1.52
N MET A 207 -11.99 -9.51 2.49
CA MET A 207 -12.62 -8.94 3.68
C MET A 207 -13.51 -7.73 3.32
N GLY A 208 -13.10 -6.92 2.35
CA GLY A 208 -13.87 -5.78 1.87
C GLY A 208 -15.20 -6.16 1.25
N ILE A 209 -15.24 -7.19 0.41
CA ILE A 209 -16.48 -7.65 -0.24
C ILE A 209 -17.49 -8.11 0.82
N ILE A 210 -17.01 -8.84 1.84
CA ILE A 210 -17.87 -9.31 2.94
C ILE A 210 -18.39 -8.14 3.77
N PHE A 211 -17.53 -7.17 4.05
CA PHE A 211 -17.90 -5.98 4.81
C PHE A 211 -18.96 -5.15 4.08
N LEU A 212 -18.76 -4.89 2.78
CA LEU A 212 -19.74 -4.19 1.93
C LEU A 212 -21.04 -4.99 1.80
N GLY A 213 -20.96 -6.31 1.63
CA GLY A 213 -22.12 -7.19 1.62
C GLY A 213 -22.94 -7.06 2.90
N GLY A 214 -22.28 -6.97 4.06
CA GLY A 214 -22.93 -6.74 5.35
C GLY A 214 -23.63 -5.38 5.47
N ILE A 215 -23.12 -4.34 4.81
CA ILE A 215 -23.71 -2.98 4.84
C ILE A 215 -24.88 -2.86 3.85
N ILE A 216 -24.69 -3.35 2.62
CA ILE A 216 -25.64 -3.13 1.52
C ILE A 216 -26.76 -4.17 1.55
N TRP A 217 -26.46 -5.42 1.93
CA TRP A 217 -27.41 -6.53 1.82
C TRP A 217 -28.09 -6.85 3.15
N LYS A 218 -29.38 -6.52 3.25
CA LYS A 218 -30.21 -6.78 4.44
C LYS A 218 -30.31 -8.25 4.88
N ARG A 219 -30.02 -9.22 3.99
CA ARG A 219 -30.06 -10.66 4.30
C ARG A 219 -28.69 -11.25 4.64
N ALA A 220 -27.64 -10.42 4.67
CA ALA A 220 -26.31 -10.86 5.07
C ALA A 220 -26.36 -11.46 6.48
N ASN A 221 -25.76 -12.64 6.64
CA ASN A 221 -25.75 -13.36 7.91
C ASN A 221 -24.35 -13.92 8.21
N ARG A 222 -24.12 -14.28 9.47
CA ARG A 222 -22.81 -14.78 9.95
C ARG A 222 -22.33 -16.04 9.21
N TYR A 223 -23.24 -16.92 8.82
CA TYR A 223 -22.91 -18.17 8.15
C TYR A 223 -22.50 -17.94 6.70
N GLY A 224 -23.20 -17.03 6.00
CA GLY A 224 -22.85 -16.59 4.65
C GLY A 224 -21.51 -15.86 4.62
N ALA A 225 -21.22 -15.02 5.62
CA ALA A 225 -19.91 -14.39 5.74
C ALA A 225 -18.79 -15.43 5.94
N ALA A 226 -18.98 -16.41 6.83
CA ALA A 226 -18.01 -17.49 7.05
C ALA A 226 -17.80 -18.36 5.79
N ALA A 227 -18.89 -18.71 5.08
CA ALA A 227 -18.82 -19.44 3.83
C ALA A 227 -18.09 -18.64 2.75
N ALA A 228 -18.34 -17.33 2.65
CA ALA A 228 -17.66 -16.46 1.69
C ALA A 228 -16.15 -16.38 1.94
N VAL A 229 -15.70 -16.19 3.19
CA VAL A 229 -14.27 -16.17 3.53
C VAL A 229 -13.61 -17.50 3.16
N THR A 230 -14.22 -18.61 3.57
CA THR A 230 -13.63 -19.94 3.38
C THR A 230 -13.55 -20.30 1.89
N VAL A 231 -14.61 -20.06 1.12
CA VAL A 231 -14.61 -20.29 -0.34
C VAL A 231 -13.61 -19.37 -1.03
N ALA A 232 -13.58 -18.08 -0.71
CA ALA A 232 -12.66 -17.12 -1.36
C ALA A 232 -11.19 -17.47 -1.11
N LEU A 233 -10.82 -17.78 0.14
CA LEU A 233 -9.46 -18.21 0.48
C LEU A 233 -9.12 -19.55 -0.20
N SER A 234 -10.03 -20.52 -0.18
CA SER A 234 -9.79 -21.84 -0.79
C SER A 234 -9.57 -21.71 -2.29
N VAL A 235 -10.44 -20.98 -3.00
CA VAL A 235 -10.30 -20.72 -4.43
C VAL A 235 -9.00 -19.98 -4.73
N TYR A 236 -8.66 -18.95 -3.95
CA TYR A 236 -7.41 -18.20 -4.14
C TYR A 236 -6.17 -19.10 -4.01
N TYR A 237 -6.08 -19.92 -2.98
CA TYR A 237 -4.93 -20.83 -2.80
C TYR A 237 -4.90 -21.94 -3.85
N ILE A 238 -6.06 -22.49 -4.25
CA ILE A 238 -6.13 -23.49 -5.33
C ILE A 238 -5.67 -22.90 -6.66
N VAL A 239 -6.16 -21.71 -7.02
CA VAL A 239 -5.76 -21.04 -8.27
C VAL A 239 -4.28 -20.69 -8.26
N ASN A 240 -3.74 -20.18 -7.14
CA ASN A 240 -2.30 -19.93 -7.03
C ASN A 240 -1.49 -21.23 -7.13
N PHE A 241 -1.94 -22.32 -6.50
CA PHE A 241 -1.26 -23.61 -6.61
C PHE A 241 -1.26 -24.14 -8.06
N LEU A 242 -2.37 -23.99 -8.78
CA LEU A 242 -2.48 -24.40 -10.20
C LEU A 242 -1.70 -23.51 -11.15
N THR A 243 -1.46 -22.24 -10.79
CA THR A 243 -0.73 -21.27 -11.64
C THR A 243 0.76 -21.21 -11.32
N ALA A 244 1.16 -21.63 -10.12
CA ALA A 244 2.56 -21.69 -9.67
C ALA A 244 3.25 -23.04 -9.94
N GLY A 245 2.50 -24.05 -10.39
CA GLY A 245 3.04 -25.32 -10.92
C GLY A 245 3.21 -25.27 -12.42
#